data_AF-A0A395VGF2-F1
#
_entry.id   AF-A0A395VGF2-F1
#
_cell.length_a   1.000
_cell.length_b   1.000
_cell.length_c   1.000
_cell.angle_alpha   90.00
_cell.angle_beta   90.00
_cell.angle_gamma   90.00
#
_symmetry.space_group_name_H-M   'P 1'
#
loop_
_entity.id
_entity.type
_entity.pdbx_description
1 polymer ?
#
loop_
_entity_poly.entity_id
_entity_poly.type
_entity_poly.pdbx_seq_one_letter_code
_entity_poly.pdbx_strand_id
1 'polypeptide(L)'
;MPVSVGRSLAIIFTVAGTIFFTRLIPFLFFPKGKEIPPIIRYLGRVLPPAVIGMLVIYCLKNVSVLAVPFGLPEFIAVAAVIVLHVWKRNNLLSIGVGTALYMFLIQVVF
;
A
#
# COMPACT_ATOMS: atom_id res chain seq x y z
N MET A 1 19.12 20.07 1.72
CA MET A 1 20.37 20.05 2.53
C MET A 1 20.97 18.65 2.39
N PRO A 2 22.15 18.47 1.77
CA PRO A 2 22.72 17.14 1.59
C PRO A 2 23.09 16.60 2.97
N VAL A 3 22.45 15.51 3.38
CA VAL A 3 22.81 14.78 4.60
C VAL A 3 24.19 14.16 4.42
N SER A 4 25.11 14.40 5.35
CA SER A 4 26.46 13.81 5.27
C SER A 4 26.35 12.29 5.31
N VAL A 5 27.24 11.60 4.57
CA VAL A 5 27.24 10.13 4.44
C VAL A 5 27.20 9.45 5.82
N GLY A 6 27.90 10.01 6.81
CA GLY A 6 27.88 9.51 8.19
C GLY A 6 26.52 9.62 8.89
N ARG A 7 25.77 10.70 8.67
CA ARG A 7 24.39 10.84 9.21
C ARG A 7 23.43 9.87 8.52
N SER A 8 23.55 9.69 7.21
CA SER A 8 22.73 8.73 6.48
C SER A 8 22.95 7.29 6.97
N LEU A 9 24.21 6.89 7.16
CA LEU A 9 24.55 5.57 7.72
C LEU A 9 24.00 5.38 9.14
N ALA A 10 24.12 6.39 10.01
CA ALA A 10 23.57 6.32 11.36
C ALA A 10 22.04 6.17 11.38
N ILE A 11 21.33 6.88 10.49
CA ILE A 11 19.87 6.75 10.35
C ILE A 11 19.52 5.34 9.88
N ILE A 12 20.18 4.83 8.83
CA ILE A 12 19.93 3.49 8.30
C ILE A 12 20.13 2.43 9.39
N PHE A 13 21.23 2.51 10.14
CA PHE A 13 21.54 1.54 11.19
C PHE A 13 20.52 1.58 12.33
N THR A 14 20.11 2.79 12.75
CA THR A 14 19.11 2.99 13.80
C THR A 14 17.74 2.44 13.38
N VAL A 15 17.30 2.76 12.16
CA VAL A 15 16.03 2.27 11.61
C VAL A 15 16.06 0.75 11.43
N ALA A 16 17.14 0.21 10.87
CA ALA A 16 17.31 -1.23 10.68
C ALA A 16 17.27 -1.98 12.02
N GLY A 17 18.01 -1.49 13.02
CA GLY A 17 17.98 -2.03 14.37
C GLY A 17 16.57 -1.99 14.96
N THR A 18 15.91 -0.84 14.88
CA THR A 18 14.54 -0.67 15.41
C THR A 18 13.55 -1.65 14.76
N ILE A 19 13.53 -1.76 13.42
CA ILE A 19 12.65 -2.69 12.70
C ILE A 19 12.94 -4.14 13.09
N PHE A 20 14.23 -4.49 13.19
CA PHE A 20 14.65 -5.83 13.58
C PHE A 20 14.16 -6.18 14.99
N PHE A 21 14.35 -5.29 15.96
CA PHE A 21 13.84 -5.48 17.32
C PHE A 21 12.30 -5.53 17.35
N THR A 22 11.60 -4.62 16.68
CA THR A 22 10.12 -4.62 16.64
C THR A 22 9.55 -5.89 16.01
N ARG A 23 10.26 -6.51 15.06
CA ARG A 23 9.88 -7.82 14.51
C ARG A 23 10.26 -8.97 15.42
N LEU A 24 11.39 -8.92 16.12
CA LEU A 24 11.82 -9.98 17.04
C LEU A 24 10.97 -10.06 18.31
N ILE A 25 10.54 -8.92 18.86
CA ILE A 25 9.71 -8.83 20.07
C ILE A 25 8.48 -9.74 20.00
N PRO A 26 7.63 -9.70 18.96
CA PRO A 26 6.48 -10.59 18.88
C PRO A 26 6.87 -12.06 18.77
N PHE A 27 8.00 -12.41 18.15
CA PHE A 27 8.48 -13.81 18.13
C PHE A 27 9.01 -14.29 19.48
N LEU A 28 9.63 -13.41 20.27
CA LEU A 28 10.16 -13.72 21.59
C LEU A 28 9.04 -13.82 22.65
N PHE A 29 8.06 -12.92 22.60
CA PHE A 29 6.91 -12.91 23.52
C PHE A 29 5.82 -13.94 23.16
N PHE A 30 5.70 -14.32 21.88
CA PHE A 30 4.79 -15.38 21.42
C PHE A 30 5.56 -16.58 20.84
N PRO A 31 6.24 -17.39 21.69
CA PRO A 31 6.90 -18.60 21.23
C PRO A 31 5.88 -19.60 20.63
N LYS A 32 6.32 -20.35 19.61
CA LYS A 32 5.54 -21.38 18.89
C LYS A 32 4.95 -22.40 19.89
N GLY A 33 3.69 -22.22 20.28
CA GLY A 33 2.99 -23.15 21.19
C GLY A 33 2.03 -22.51 22.20
N LYS A 34 2.06 -21.19 22.42
CA LYS A 34 1.02 -20.49 23.21
C LYS A 34 -0.09 -19.97 22.32
N GLU A 35 -1.34 -20.16 22.75
CA GLU A 35 -2.51 -19.60 22.05
C GLU A 35 -2.37 -18.08 21.98
N ILE A 36 -2.30 -17.56 20.75
CA ILE A 36 -2.25 -16.14 20.47
C ILE A 36 -3.54 -15.53 21.02
N PRO A 37 -3.50 -14.53 21.91
CA PRO A 37 -4.69 -13.92 22.49
C PRO A 37 -5.73 -13.56 21.41
N PRO A 38 -7.03 -13.83 21.65
CA PRO A 38 -8.07 -13.63 20.65
C PRO A 38 -8.11 -12.19 20.11
N ILE A 39 -7.75 -11.21 20.94
CA ILE A 39 -7.66 -9.79 20.55
C ILE A 39 -6.58 -9.56 19.48
N ILE A 40 -5.41 -10.20 19.58
CA ILE A 40 -4.29 -10.04 18.63
C ILE A 40 -4.63 -10.72 17.31
N ARG A 41 -5.27 -11.90 17.37
CA ARG A 41 -5.76 -12.61 16.18
C ARG A 41 -6.86 -11.84 15.47
N TYR A 42 -7.77 -11.24 16.23
CA TYR A 42 -8.81 -10.37 15.68
C TYR A 42 -8.20 -9.15 15.01
N LEU A 43 -7.30 -8.45 15.70
CA LEU A 43 -6.64 -7.25 15.19
C LEU A 43 -5.85 -7.55 13.91
N GLY A 44 -5.10 -8.66 13.86
CA GLY A 44 -4.40 -9.11 12.66
C GLY A 44 -5.31 -9.50 11.49
N ARG A 45 -6.57 -9.85 11.75
CA ARG A 45 -7.57 -10.17 10.71
C ARG A 45 -8.27 -8.93 10.17
N VAL A 46 -8.52 -7.93 11.02
CA VAL A 46 -9.29 -6.72 10.65
C VAL A 46 -8.42 -5.55 10.19
N LEU A 47 -7.18 -5.44 10.68
CA LEU A 47 -6.27 -4.36 10.29
C LEU A 47 -5.92 -4.39 8.80
N PRO A 48 -5.50 -5.53 8.19
CA PRO A 48 -5.14 -5.54 6.78
C PRO A 48 -6.26 -5.05 5.84
N PRO A 49 -7.51 -5.56 5.93
CA PRO A 49 -8.58 -5.07 5.06
C PRO A 49 -8.94 -3.59 5.34
N ALA A 50 -8.89 -3.15 6.60
CA ALA A 50 -9.16 -1.75 6.95
C ALA A 50 -8.11 -0.79 6.37
N VAL A 51 -6.82 -1.15 6.44
CA VAL A 51 -5.72 -0.35 5.89
C VAL A 51 -5.80 -0.29 4.37
N ILE A 52 -6.11 -1.40 3.69
CA ILE A 52 -6.31 -1.41 2.23
C ILE A 52 -7.48 -0.50 1.83
N GLY A 53 -8.60 -0.56 2.55
CA GLY A 53 -9.74 0.35 2.30
C GLY A 53 -9.37 1.81 2.50
N MET A 54 -8.64 2.13 3.59
CA MET A 54 -8.14 3.49 3.84
C MET A 54 -7.19 3.95 2.73
N LEU A 55 -6.27 3.11 2.28
CA LEU A 55 -5.36 3.42 1.18
C LEU A 55 -6.12 3.78 -0.09
N VAL A 56 -7.15 3.01 -0.47
CA VAL A 56 -8.01 3.32 -1.62
C VAL A 56 -8.67 4.68 -1.48
N ILE A 57 -9.25 4.97 -0.30
CA ILE A 57 -9.88 6.27 -0.02
C ILE A 57 -8.85 7.41 -0.12
N TYR A 58 -7.64 7.22 0.42
CA TYR A 58 -6.58 8.22 0.38
C TYR A 58 -5.99 8.45 -1.01
N CYS A 59 -5.86 7.39 -1.80
CA CYS A 59 -5.50 7.49 -3.21
C CYS A 59 -6.53 8.34 -3.96
N LEU A 60 -7.82 8.12 -3.73
CA LEU A 60 -8.89 8.91 -4.36
C LEU A 60 -9.00 10.34 -3.79
N LYS A 61 -8.69 10.55 -2.51
CA LYS A 61 -8.75 11.88 -1.87
C LYS A 61 -7.70 12.84 -2.43
N ASN A 62 -6.51 12.35 -2.77
CA ASN A 62 -5.44 13.18 -3.33
C ASN A 62 -5.54 13.35 -4.84
N VAL A 63 -6.46 12.65 -5.51
CA VAL A 63 -6.75 12.86 -6.93
C VAL A 63 -7.53 14.17 -7.06
N SER A 64 -6.86 15.19 -7.57
CA SER A 64 -7.42 16.50 -7.85
C SER A 64 -8.35 16.42 -9.04
N VAL A 65 -9.62 16.08 -8.79
CA VAL A 65 -10.71 15.98 -9.78
C VAL A 65 -10.95 17.30 -10.55
N LEU A 66 -10.40 18.43 -10.08
CA LEU A 66 -10.62 19.77 -10.64
C LEU A 66 -9.41 20.37 -11.40
N ALA A 67 -8.28 19.67 -11.53
CA ALA A 67 -7.14 20.18 -12.30
C ALA A 67 -7.19 19.69 -13.76
N VAL A 68 -7.61 20.56 -14.69
CA VAL A 68 -7.36 20.41 -16.13
C VAL A 68 -5.84 20.36 -16.32
N PRO A 69 -5.19 19.31 -16.88
CA PRO A 69 -5.66 18.33 -17.87
C PRO A 69 -5.71 16.84 -17.42
N PHE A 70 -5.82 16.51 -16.12
CA PHE A 70 -5.62 15.13 -15.63
C PHE A 70 -6.86 14.41 -15.04
N GLY A 71 -8.00 15.08 -14.82
CA GLY A 71 -9.12 14.51 -14.06
C GLY A 71 -9.98 13.43 -14.76
N LEU A 72 -10.08 13.46 -16.08
CA LEU A 72 -10.89 12.49 -16.87
C LEU A 72 -10.25 11.08 -16.98
N PRO A 73 -8.94 10.93 -17.24
CA PRO A 73 -8.32 9.61 -17.38
C PRO A 73 -8.27 8.83 -16.07
N GLU A 74 -8.11 9.51 -14.93
CA GLU A 74 -8.08 8.86 -13.61
C GLU A 74 -9.41 8.21 -13.25
N PHE A 75 -10.54 8.86 -13.58
CA PHE A 75 -11.87 8.29 -13.32
C PHE A 75 -12.15 7.06 -14.19
N ILE A 76 -11.77 7.10 -15.46
CA ILE A 76 -11.94 5.97 -16.40
C ILE A 76 -11.02 4.81 -16.01
N ALA A 77 -9.77 5.08 -15.63
CA ALA A 77 -8.82 4.06 -15.19
C ALA A 77 -9.29 3.38 -13.89
N VAL A 78 -9.80 4.15 -12.91
CA VAL A 78 -10.35 3.59 -11.68
C VAL A 78 -11.62 2.78 -11.96
N ALA A 79 -12.53 3.28 -12.80
CA ALA A 79 -13.74 2.53 -13.17
C ALA A 79 -13.41 1.23 -13.91
N ALA A 80 -12.45 1.25 -14.84
CA ALA A 80 -11.99 0.07 -15.54
C ALA A 80 -11.33 -0.93 -14.57
N VAL A 81 -10.50 -0.47 -13.62
CA VAL A 81 -9.90 -1.32 -12.59
C VAL A 81 -10.96 -1.94 -11.69
N ILE A 82 -11.98 -1.17 -11.26
CA ILE A 82 -13.09 -1.69 -10.44
C ILE A 82 -13.83 -2.80 -11.19
N VAL A 83 -14.19 -2.57 -12.45
CA VAL A 83 -14.89 -3.56 -13.29
C VAL A 83 -14.05 -4.82 -13.47
N LEU A 84 -12.75 -4.67 -13.75
CA LEU A 84 -11.84 -5.78 -14.00
C LEU A 84 -11.50 -6.56 -12.72
N HIS A 85 -11.42 -5.88 -11.57
CA HIS A 85 -11.18 -6.47 -10.25
C HIS A 85 -12.37 -7.33 -9.81
N VAL A 86 -13.60 -6.80 -10.00
CA VAL A 86 -14.84 -7.53 -9.68
C VAL A 86 -14.99 -8.76 -10.56
N TRP A 87 -14.59 -8.70 -11.83
CA TRP A 87 -14.77 -9.82 -12.75
C TRP A 87 -13.70 -10.92 -12.61
N LYS A 88 -12.44 -10.56 -12.34
CA LYS A 88 -11.33 -11.54 -12.41
C LYS A 88 -10.82 -12.07 -11.08
N ARG A 89 -11.26 -11.55 -9.93
CA ARG A 89 -10.95 -12.05 -8.56
C ARG A 89 -9.45 -12.33 -8.26
N ASN A 90 -8.52 -11.83 -9.09
CA ASN A 90 -7.09 -12.11 -9.04
C ASN A 90 -6.30 -10.81 -8.86
N ASN A 91 -5.76 -10.59 -7.66
CA ASN A 91 -5.10 -9.34 -7.25
C ASN A 91 -3.91 -8.98 -8.15
N LEU A 92 -3.06 -9.95 -8.52
CA LEU A 92 -1.87 -9.68 -9.35
C LEU A 92 -2.25 -9.12 -10.72
N LEU A 93 -3.32 -9.65 -11.32
CA LEU A 93 -3.75 -9.26 -12.65
C LEU A 93 -4.43 -7.90 -12.63
N SER A 94 -5.19 -7.59 -11.58
CA SER A 94 -5.83 -6.28 -11.43
C SER A 94 -4.84 -5.16 -11.18
N ILE A 95 -3.76 -5.40 -10.42
CA ILE A 95 -2.70 -4.40 -10.21
C ILE A 95 -1.97 -4.15 -11.53
N GLY A 96 -1.50 -5.22 -12.19
CA GLY A 96 -0.73 -5.09 -13.43
C GLY A 96 -1.52 -4.43 -14.57
N VAL A 97 -2.78 -4.84 -14.77
CA VAL A 97 -3.63 -4.24 -15.81
C VAL A 97 -4.01 -2.80 -15.47
N GLY A 98 -4.31 -2.51 -14.20
CA GLY A 98 -4.61 -1.14 -13.78
C GLY A 98 -3.45 -0.17 -14.00
N THR A 99 -2.23 -0.58 -13.65
CA THR A 99 -1.02 0.21 -13.87
C THR A 99 -0.71 0.38 -15.36
N ALA A 100 -0.80 -0.70 -16.16
CA ALA A 100 -0.54 -0.63 -17.60
C ALA A 100 -1.55 0.27 -18.33
N LEU A 101 -2.83 0.17 -17.97
CA LEU A 101 -3.89 1.00 -18.56
C LEU A 101 -3.70 2.47 -18.15
N TYR A 102 -3.39 2.75 -16.88
CA TYR A 102 -3.08 4.10 -16.42
C TYR A 102 -1.88 4.72 -17.17
N MET A 103 -0.78 3.97 -17.31
CA MET A 103 0.40 4.43 -18.05
C MET A 103 0.10 4.68 -19.53
N PHE A 104 -0.66 3.80 -20.17
CA PHE A 104 -1.06 3.97 -21.56
C PHE A 104 -1.93 5.21 -21.75
N LEU A 105 -2.89 5.45 -20.85
CA LEU A 105 -3.80 6.58 -20.94
C LEU A 105 -3.08 7.91 -20.73
N ILE A 106 -2.10 7.96 -19.81
CA ILE A 106 -1.26 9.14 -19.61
C ILE A 106 -0.27 9.38 -20.75
N GLN A 107 0.26 8.34 -21.40
CA GLN A 107 1.29 8.54 -22.44
C GLN A 107 0.73 8.74 -23.85
N VAL A 108 -0.47 8.21 -24.14
CA VAL A 108 -0.99 8.13 -25.51
C VAL A 108 -2.17 9.08 -25.75
N VAL A 109 -2.94 9.41 -24.71
CA VAL A 109 -4.18 10.18 -24.84
C VAL A 109 -4.06 11.61 -24.30
N PHE A 110 -3.16 11.86 -23.34
CA PHE A 110 -2.91 13.16 -22.70
C PHE A 110 -1.43 13.55 -22.83
#